data_AF-A0A7J4FUC2-F1
#
_entry.id   AF-A0A7J4FUC2-F1
#
_cell.length_a   1.000
_cell.length_b   1.000
_cell.length_c   1.000
_cell.angle_alpha   90.00
_cell.angle_beta   90.00
_cell.angle_gamma   90.00
#
_symmetry.space_group_name_H-M   'P 1'
#
loop_
_entity.id
_entity.type
_entity.pdbx_description
1 polymer ?
#
loop_
_entity_poly.entity_id
_entity_poly.type
_entity_poly.pdbx_seq_one_letter_code
_entity_poly.pdbx_strand_id
1 'polypeptide(L)'
;MYERSKMAERLSADANWWQSREMRPHLIKSISRFNEARVYSEKNAEIEACETIFEGLDELRAGVEAYQNREDGDLETLLDDLVAHGDQIDLPFLWGLIERLFGHPANRLAIYGTLKRGGHNHRIIEHIAGEWMEGFVCGRIEEYYGFPFFVWDEGGDKFPVEVLSSSELCESWERIDRFEGIWYHRNLIPVNDSADNILFIANIYCKSGMMYNPGLLQ
;
A
#
# COMPACT_ATOMS: atom_id res chain seq x y z
N MET A 1 -17.14 16.52 11.70
CA MET A 1 -15.79 17.09 11.46
C MET A 1 -14.87 16.92 12.67
N TYR A 2 -15.33 17.27 13.89
CA TYR A 2 -14.59 17.08 15.14
C TYR A 2 -14.26 15.59 15.46
N GLU A 3 -15.23 14.67 15.36
CA GLU A 3 -15.01 13.23 15.60
C GLU A 3 -13.99 12.62 14.62
N ARG A 4 -14.11 12.96 13.32
CA ARG A 4 -13.18 12.50 12.27
C ARG A 4 -11.72 12.92 12.52
N SER A 5 -11.50 14.10 13.13
CA SER A 5 -10.15 14.60 13.46
C SER A 5 -9.57 13.89 14.70
N LYS A 6 -10.40 13.58 15.68
CA LYS A 6 -9.98 12.92 16.93
C LYS A 6 -9.70 11.43 16.70
N MET A 7 -10.45 10.77 15.82
CA MET A 7 -10.18 9.40 15.36
C MET A 7 -8.83 9.31 14.61
N ALA A 8 -8.49 10.33 13.83
CA ALA A 8 -7.27 10.37 13.02
C ALA A 8 -5.98 10.41 13.85
N GLU A 9 -5.96 11.15 14.96
CA GLU A 9 -4.77 11.32 15.82
C GLU A 9 -4.46 10.04 16.62
N ARG A 10 -5.48 9.27 17.03
CA ARG A 10 -5.34 8.04 17.84
C ARG A 10 -4.70 6.88 17.07
N LEU A 11 -4.96 6.80 15.76
CA LEU A 11 -4.38 5.80 14.85
C LEU A 11 -2.85 5.89 14.68
N SER A 12 -2.26 7.07 14.90
CA SER A 12 -0.83 7.29 14.68
C SER A 12 0.07 6.85 15.85
N ALA A 13 -0.52 6.50 17.00
CA ALA A 13 0.20 6.38 18.26
C ALA A 13 0.93 5.03 18.45
N ASP A 14 0.46 3.92 17.86
CA ASP A 14 1.08 2.60 18.02
C ASP A 14 1.91 2.20 16.79
N ALA A 15 3.09 2.82 16.67
CA ALA A 15 3.98 2.73 15.49
C ALA A 15 4.50 1.31 15.12
N ASN A 16 4.06 0.23 15.77
CA ASN A 16 4.58 -1.13 15.57
C ASN A 16 3.51 -2.24 15.57
N TRP A 17 2.21 -1.94 15.51
CA TRP A 17 1.16 -2.98 15.57
C TRP A 17 1.29 -4.03 14.44
N TRP A 18 1.85 -3.63 13.30
CA TRP A 18 2.12 -4.51 12.15
C TRP A 18 3.35 -5.42 12.29
N GLN A 19 4.21 -5.22 13.31
CA GLN A 19 5.47 -5.98 13.42
C GLN A 19 5.30 -7.38 14.01
N SER A 20 4.14 -7.71 14.58
CA SER A 20 3.86 -9.05 15.08
C SER A 20 3.79 -10.06 13.94
N ARG A 21 4.36 -11.26 14.16
CA ARG A 21 4.29 -12.37 13.21
C ARG A 21 2.86 -12.88 13.03
N GLU A 22 2.06 -12.81 14.09
CA GLU A 22 0.65 -13.19 14.13
C GLU A 22 -0.22 -12.24 13.31
N MET A 23 0.12 -10.94 13.30
CA MET A 23 -0.59 -9.94 12.50
C MET A 23 -0.27 -10.02 11.00
N ARG A 24 0.90 -10.56 10.64
CA ARG A 24 1.40 -10.54 9.26
C ARG A 24 0.42 -11.15 8.23
N PRO A 25 -0.19 -12.33 8.43
CA PRO A 25 -1.15 -12.88 7.45
C PRO A 25 -2.36 -11.97 7.22
N HIS A 26 -2.91 -11.40 8.30
CA HIS A 26 -4.04 -10.48 8.25
C HIS A 26 -3.66 -9.20 7.51
N LEU A 27 -2.51 -8.61 7.85
CA LEU A 27 -1.98 -7.41 7.19
C LEU A 27 -1.81 -7.61 5.68
N ILE A 28 -1.20 -8.74 5.27
CA ILE A 28 -0.99 -9.07 3.85
C ILE A 28 -2.32 -9.17 3.12
N LYS A 29 -3.28 -9.87 3.70
CA LYS A 29 -4.61 -10.05 3.11
C LYS A 29 -5.37 -8.72 3.01
N SER A 30 -5.30 -7.87 4.03
CA SER A 30 -5.88 -6.53 4.01
C SER A 30 -5.27 -5.64 2.93
N ILE A 31 -3.93 -5.61 2.82
CA ILE A 31 -3.25 -4.84 1.76
C ILE A 31 -3.65 -5.36 0.38
N SER A 32 -3.81 -6.68 0.21
CA SER A 32 -4.33 -7.25 -1.04
C SER A 32 -5.72 -6.71 -1.38
N ARG A 33 -6.62 -6.60 -0.40
CA ARG A 33 -7.95 -6.01 -0.58
C ARG A 33 -7.88 -4.53 -0.93
N PHE A 34 -7.03 -3.76 -0.26
CA PHE A 34 -6.88 -2.34 -0.59
C PHE A 34 -6.31 -2.13 -2.01
N ASN A 35 -5.41 -2.99 -2.46
CA ASN A 35 -4.92 -2.97 -3.83
C ASN A 35 -6.01 -3.34 -4.84
N GLU A 36 -6.87 -4.31 -4.54
CA GLU A 36 -8.04 -4.66 -5.34
C GLU A 36 -9.05 -3.48 -5.42
N ALA A 37 -9.31 -2.83 -4.28
CA ALA A 37 -10.18 -1.66 -4.22
C ALA A 37 -9.67 -0.46 -5.05
N ARG A 38 -8.34 -0.29 -5.17
CA ARG A 38 -7.76 0.71 -6.09
C ARG A 38 -8.14 0.42 -7.53
N VAL A 39 -8.09 -0.84 -7.96
CA VAL A 39 -8.49 -1.25 -9.32
C VAL A 39 -9.98 -0.98 -9.58
N TYR A 40 -10.85 -1.20 -8.60
CA TYR A 40 -12.27 -0.81 -8.71
C TYR A 40 -12.44 0.72 -8.80
N SER A 41 -11.68 1.47 -8.01
CA SER A 41 -11.70 2.94 -8.03
C SER A 41 -11.31 3.51 -9.41
N GLU A 42 -10.27 2.95 -10.04
CA GLU A 42 -9.86 3.33 -11.40
C GLU A 42 -10.93 3.07 -12.47
N LYS A 43 -11.80 2.08 -12.24
CA LYS A 43 -12.94 1.75 -13.10
C LYS A 43 -14.21 2.53 -12.77
N ASN A 44 -14.16 3.46 -11.81
CA ASN A 44 -15.32 4.18 -11.26
C ASN A 44 -16.38 3.25 -10.65
N ALA A 45 -15.96 2.10 -10.12
CA ALA A 45 -16.80 1.13 -9.42
C ALA A 45 -16.73 1.40 -7.90
N GLU A 46 -17.33 2.52 -7.47
CA GLU A 46 -17.16 3.02 -6.09
C GLU A 46 -17.77 2.10 -5.03
N ILE A 47 -18.89 1.45 -5.33
CA ILE A 47 -19.56 0.53 -4.38
C ILE A 47 -18.63 -0.66 -4.12
N GLU A 48 -18.14 -1.29 -5.19
CA GLU A 48 -17.22 -2.42 -5.11
C GLU A 48 -15.90 -2.02 -4.43
N ALA A 49 -15.40 -0.80 -4.69
CA ALA A 49 -14.22 -0.28 -4.00
C ALA A 49 -14.46 -0.14 -2.48
N CYS A 50 -15.58 0.45 -2.07
CA CYS A 50 -15.94 0.58 -0.66
C CYS A 50 -16.11 -0.78 0.02
N GLU A 51 -16.88 -1.69 -0.56
CA GLU A 51 -17.08 -3.05 -0.06
C GLU A 51 -15.74 -3.77 0.13
N THR A 52 -14.85 -3.70 -0.87
CA THR A 52 -13.53 -4.33 -0.81
C THR A 52 -12.64 -3.70 0.27
N ILE A 53 -12.72 -2.38 0.49
CA ILE A 53 -12.01 -1.74 1.61
C ILE A 53 -12.55 -2.25 2.95
N PHE A 54 -13.86 -2.34 3.13
CA PHE A 54 -14.44 -2.87 4.36
C PHE A 54 -13.99 -4.31 4.63
N GLU A 55 -13.94 -5.18 3.60
CA GLU A 55 -13.37 -6.53 3.75
C GLU A 55 -11.91 -6.50 4.23
N GLY A 56 -11.11 -5.56 3.72
CA GLY A 56 -9.73 -5.37 4.15
C GLY A 56 -9.62 -4.88 5.60
N LEU A 57 -10.51 -3.98 6.03
CA LEU A 57 -10.56 -3.47 7.40
C LEU A 57 -11.05 -4.55 8.38
N ASP A 58 -12.06 -5.34 8.01
CA ASP A 58 -12.54 -6.47 8.81
C ASP A 58 -11.43 -7.51 9.04
N GLU A 59 -10.60 -7.75 8.02
CA GLU A 59 -9.45 -8.65 8.13
C GLU A 59 -8.37 -8.07 9.06
N LEU A 60 -8.13 -6.75 9.03
CA LEU A 60 -7.24 -6.11 10.00
C LEU A 60 -7.78 -6.26 11.42
N ARG A 61 -9.08 -6.03 11.61
CA ARG A 61 -9.75 -6.18 12.91
C ARG A 61 -9.57 -7.59 13.46
N ALA A 62 -9.84 -8.62 12.65
CA ALA A 62 -9.66 -10.01 13.06
C ALA A 62 -8.22 -10.31 13.50
N GLY A 63 -7.21 -9.73 12.84
CA GLY A 63 -5.82 -9.86 13.25
C GLY A 63 -5.49 -9.14 14.55
N VAL A 64 -6.07 -7.96 14.78
CA VAL A 64 -5.93 -7.22 16.05
C VAL A 64 -6.58 -7.98 17.20
N GLU A 65 -7.79 -8.51 17.01
CA GLU A 65 -8.48 -9.37 17.99
C GLU A 65 -7.64 -10.62 18.34
N ALA A 66 -7.04 -11.25 17.33
CA ALA A 66 -6.15 -12.40 17.53
C ALA A 66 -4.83 -12.04 18.24
N TYR A 67 -4.37 -10.80 18.08
CA TYR A 67 -3.15 -10.25 18.70
C TYR A 67 -3.38 -9.81 20.16
N GLN A 68 -4.54 -9.25 20.49
CA GLN A 68 -4.79 -8.61 21.78
C GLN A 68 -5.20 -9.59 22.89
N ASN A 69 -4.21 -9.98 23.69
CA ASN A 69 -4.38 -10.42 25.08
C ASN A 69 -4.00 -9.29 26.09
N ARG A 70 -4.09 -8.01 25.67
CA ARG A 70 -3.74 -6.82 26.48
C ARG A 70 -4.80 -5.74 26.36
N GLU A 71 -5.04 -5.05 27.48
CA GLU A 71 -6.03 -3.97 27.73
C GLU A 71 -5.80 -2.66 26.92
N ASP A 72 -5.52 -2.73 25.62
CA ASP A 72 -5.33 -1.52 24.78
C ASP A 72 -6.37 -1.47 23.64
N GLY A 73 -7.61 -1.17 24.01
CA GLY A 73 -8.79 -1.21 23.14
C GLY A 73 -8.93 -0.04 22.17
N ASP A 74 -7.94 0.84 22.02
CA ASP A 74 -8.08 2.08 21.24
C ASP A 74 -8.15 1.82 19.71
N LEU A 75 -7.43 0.82 19.18
CA LEU A 75 -7.50 0.45 17.76
C LEU A 75 -8.77 -0.36 17.42
N GLU A 76 -9.14 -1.30 18.29
CA GLU A 76 -10.37 -2.11 18.16
C GLU A 76 -11.61 -1.23 18.21
N THR A 77 -11.75 -0.38 19.24
CA THR A 77 -12.86 0.56 19.37
C THR A 77 -12.99 1.47 18.15
N LEU A 78 -11.86 1.89 17.57
CA LEU A 78 -11.87 2.74 16.39
C LEU A 78 -12.30 1.99 15.12
N LEU A 79 -11.87 0.73 14.94
CA LEU A 79 -12.33 -0.13 13.85
C LEU A 79 -13.83 -0.44 14.01
N ASP A 80 -14.30 -0.64 15.24
CA ASP A 80 -15.72 -0.86 15.55
C ASP A 80 -16.56 0.38 15.24
N ASP A 81 -16.11 1.57 15.64
CA ASP A 81 -16.78 2.83 15.34
C ASP A 81 -16.88 3.05 13.82
N LEU A 82 -15.84 2.69 13.06
CA LEU A 82 -15.87 2.77 11.60
C LEU A 82 -16.91 1.85 10.98
N VAL A 83 -16.98 0.60 11.44
CA VAL A 83 -17.94 -0.38 10.93
C VAL A 83 -19.38 0.00 11.32
N ALA A 84 -19.58 0.52 12.54
CA ALA A 84 -20.89 0.92 13.04
C ALA A 84 -21.51 2.12 12.29
N HIS A 85 -20.70 2.94 11.62
CA HIS A 85 -21.15 4.15 10.91
C HIS A 85 -21.07 4.03 9.37
N GLY A 86 -21.05 2.80 8.83
CA GLY A 86 -20.88 2.49 7.39
C GLY A 86 -21.73 3.33 6.42
N ASP A 87 -22.99 3.63 6.76
CA ASP A 87 -23.92 4.40 5.90
C ASP A 87 -23.52 5.88 5.69
N GLN A 88 -22.55 6.41 6.45
CA GLN A 88 -22.07 7.80 6.35
C GLN A 88 -20.60 7.88 5.90
N ILE A 89 -20.03 6.76 5.47
CA ILE A 89 -18.65 6.65 5.06
C ILE A 89 -18.56 6.68 3.53
N ASP A 90 -17.79 7.64 3.02
CA ASP A 90 -17.50 7.77 1.60
C ASP A 90 -16.09 7.21 1.28
N LEU A 91 -15.87 6.91 0.00
CA LEU A 91 -14.61 6.36 -0.49
C LEU A 91 -13.39 7.26 -0.17
N PRO A 92 -13.45 8.60 -0.29
CA PRO A 92 -12.36 9.48 0.13
C PRO A 92 -11.99 9.35 1.62
N PHE A 93 -12.98 9.20 2.50
CA PHE A 93 -12.73 9.00 3.92
C PHE A 93 -12.04 7.66 4.19
N LEU A 94 -12.46 6.59 3.51
CA LEU A 94 -11.84 5.27 3.61
C LEU A 94 -10.37 5.29 3.17
N TRP A 95 -10.04 5.96 2.07
CA TRP A 95 -8.63 6.12 1.68
C TRP A 95 -7.83 6.93 2.70
N GLY A 96 -8.39 8.01 3.23
CA GLY A 96 -7.77 8.79 4.29
C GLY A 96 -7.54 8.00 5.59
N LEU A 97 -8.39 7.00 5.87
CA LEU A 97 -8.18 6.06 6.96
C LEU A 97 -6.98 5.13 6.69
N ILE A 98 -6.92 4.51 5.52
CA ILE A 98 -5.80 3.62 5.12
C ILE A 98 -4.47 4.39 5.17
N GLU A 99 -4.46 5.65 4.72
CA GLU A 99 -3.28 6.51 4.81
C GLU A 99 -2.78 6.65 6.25
N ARG A 100 -3.69 6.81 7.22
CA ARG A 100 -3.31 6.95 8.63
C ARG A 100 -2.91 5.61 9.26
N LEU A 101 -3.67 4.55 9.00
CA LEU A 101 -3.40 3.19 9.50
C LEU A 101 -1.98 2.72 9.16
N PHE A 102 -1.48 3.10 7.99
CA PHE A 102 -0.17 2.69 7.49
C PHE A 102 0.91 3.77 7.54
N GLY A 103 0.71 4.85 8.30
CA GLY A 103 1.73 5.88 8.50
C GLY A 103 2.11 6.62 7.22
N HIS A 104 1.10 7.02 6.45
CA HIS A 104 1.16 7.76 5.18
C HIS A 104 1.99 7.05 4.10
N PRO A 105 1.56 5.88 3.60
CA PRO A 105 2.24 5.18 2.52
C PRO A 105 2.30 6.00 1.22
N ALA A 106 1.41 6.98 1.00
CA ALA A 106 1.53 7.94 -0.10
C ALA A 106 2.84 8.76 -0.09
N ASN A 107 3.56 8.76 1.03
CA ASN A 107 4.87 9.39 1.17
C ASN A 107 6.04 8.42 0.99
N ARG A 108 5.81 7.20 0.48
CA ARG A 108 6.83 6.17 0.31
C ARG A 108 6.70 5.47 -1.04
N LEU A 109 7.79 5.41 -1.79
CA LEU A 109 7.90 4.71 -3.06
C LEU A 109 9.04 3.68 -2.98
N ALA A 110 8.69 2.39 -3.04
CA ALA A 110 9.63 1.29 -3.18
C ALA A 110 9.95 1.04 -4.67
N ILE A 111 11.24 0.93 -4.97
CA ILE A 111 11.77 0.94 -6.33
C ILE A 111 12.73 -0.23 -6.51
N TYR A 112 12.38 -1.13 -7.42
CA TYR A 112 13.24 -2.25 -7.86
C TYR A 112 13.86 -2.03 -9.24
N GLY A 113 13.27 -1.13 -10.04
CA GLY A 113 13.56 -0.96 -11.46
C GLY A 113 14.37 0.30 -11.79
N THR A 114 14.05 0.87 -12.96
CA THR A 114 14.86 1.93 -13.60
C THR A 114 14.80 3.31 -12.92
N LEU A 115 13.89 3.50 -11.98
CA LEU A 115 13.73 4.74 -11.20
C LEU A 115 14.74 4.88 -10.05
N LYS A 116 15.44 3.79 -9.66
CA LYS A 116 16.37 3.80 -8.53
C LYS A 116 17.49 4.83 -8.71
N ARG A 117 18.19 5.20 -7.63
CA ARG A 117 19.32 6.14 -7.73
C ARG A 117 20.37 5.64 -8.73
N GLY A 118 20.78 6.53 -9.63
CA GLY A 118 21.70 6.19 -10.73
C GLY A 118 21.10 5.33 -11.85
N GLY A 119 19.81 4.99 -11.78
CA GLY A 119 19.08 4.31 -12.85
C GLY A 119 18.80 5.22 -14.05
N HIS A 120 18.60 4.63 -15.23
CA HIS A 120 18.37 5.36 -16.48
C HIS A 120 17.20 6.36 -16.40
N ASN A 121 16.17 6.03 -15.62
CA ASN A 121 14.97 6.85 -15.49
C ASN A 121 14.89 7.59 -14.14
N HIS A 122 15.98 7.64 -13.37
CA HIS A 122 16.02 8.34 -12.09
C HIS A 122 15.55 9.81 -12.21
N ARG A 123 15.82 10.45 -13.35
CA ARG A 123 15.37 11.82 -13.68
C ARG A 123 13.86 12.08 -13.54
N ILE A 124 13.05 11.02 -13.56
CA ILE A 124 11.61 11.13 -13.36
C ILE A 124 11.29 11.55 -11.92
N ILE A 125 12.08 11.10 -10.94
CA ILE A 125 11.87 11.34 -9.51
C ILE A 125 13.04 12.09 -8.82
N GLU A 126 14.13 12.38 -9.53
CA GLU A 126 15.33 13.03 -8.96
C GLU A 126 15.08 14.40 -8.30
N HIS A 127 14.01 15.08 -8.71
CA HIS A 127 13.60 16.38 -8.21
C HIS A 127 12.85 16.32 -6.87
N ILE A 128 12.43 15.12 -6.45
CA ILE A 128 11.69 14.89 -5.21
C ILE A 128 12.72 14.77 -4.07
N ALA A 129 12.72 15.71 -3.14
CA ALA A 129 13.60 15.65 -1.98
C ALA A 129 13.11 14.58 -1.01
N GLY A 130 14.00 13.88 -0.31
CA GLY A 130 13.58 12.87 0.66
C GLY A 130 14.71 11.98 1.16
N GLU A 131 14.34 11.07 2.04
CA GLU A 131 15.22 10.06 2.59
C GLU A 131 15.18 8.80 1.73
N TRP A 132 16.33 8.15 1.60
CA TRP A 132 16.45 6.91 0.85
C TRP A 132 16.89 5.78 1.78
N MET A 133 16.18 4.67 1.73
CA MET A 133 16.44 3.50 2.56
C MET A 133 16.52 2.24 1.69
N GLU A 134 17.31 1.26 2.10
CA GLU A 134 17.27 -0.07 1.50
C GLU A 134 16.23 -0.94 2.22
N GLY A 135 15.60 -1.86 1.49
CA GLY A 135 14.65 -2.81 2.04
C GLY A 135 14.41 -3.99 1.11
N PHE A 136 13.50 -4.87 1.51
CA PHE A 136 13.15 -6.08 0.77
C PHE A 136 11.64 -6.21 0.60
N VAL A 137 11.21 -6.65 -0.58
CA VAL A 137 9.82 -7.06 -0.85
C VAL A 137 9.80 -8.53 -1.25
N CYS A 138 8.72 -9.24 -0.93
CA CYS A 138 8.55 -10.64 -1.31
C CYS A 138 7.74 -10.74 -2.61
N GLY A 139 8.23 -11.48 -3.59
CA GLY A 139 7.53 -11.63 -4.86
C GLY A 139 8.34 -12.38 -5.90
N ARG A 140 8.13 -12.01 -7.16
CA ARG A 140 8.97 -12.43 -8.28
C ARG A 140 9.05 -11.34 -9.33
N ILE A 141 10.14 -11.36 -10.10
CA ILE A 141 10.30 -10.53 -11.29
C ILE A 141 9.98 -11.39 -12.50
N GLU A 142 9.04 -10.93 -13.32
CA GLU A 142 8.79 -11.46 -14.66
C GLU A 142 9.35 -10.47 -15.68
N GLU A 143 9.96 -10.95 -16.76
CA GLU A 143 10.49 -10.07 -17.81
C GLU A 143 9.62 -10.17 -19.06
N TYR A 144 9.11 -9.02 -19.52
CA TYR A 144 8.39 -8.92 -20.79
C TYR A 144 8.92 -7.75 -21.59
N TYR A 145 9.16 -7.98 -22.89
CA TYR A 145 9.68 -6.95 -23.81
C TYR A 145 10.99 -6.26 -23.33
N GLY A 146 11.80 -6.97 -22.52
CA GLY A 146 13.03 -6.43 -21.94
C GLY A 146 12.83 -5.54 -20.71
N PHE A 147 11.62 -5.51 -20.14
CA PHE A 147 11.28 -4.75 -18.94
C PHE A 147 10.92 -5.67 -17.76
N PRO A 148 11.41 -5.37 -16.54
CA PRO A 148 11.11 -6.15 -15.35
C PRO A 148 9.75 -5.74 -14.76
N PHE A 149 8.91 -6.73 -14.49
CA PHE A 149 7.60 -6.58 -13.86
C PHE A 149 7.58 -7.31 -12.54
N PHE A 150 7.42 -6.54 -11.46
CA PHE A 150 7.24 -7.13 -10.15
C PHE A 150 5.82 -7.69 -10.00
N VAL A 151 5.74 -8.95 -9.57
CA VAL A 151 4.51 -9.60 -9.17
C VAL A 151 4.61 -9.89 -7.68
N TRP A 152 3.70 -9.29 -6.91
CA TRP A 152 3.64 -9.49 -5.47
C TRP A 152 3.22 -10.93 -5.15
N ASP A 153 4.05 -11.60 -4.34
CA ASP A 153 3.82 -12.97 -3.86
C ASP A 153 4.55 -13.11 -2.52
N GLU A 154 3.81 -13.13 -1.42
CA GLU A 154 4.40 -13.21 -0.07
C GLU A 154 5.13 -14.54 0.18
N GLY A 155 4.79 -15.60 -0.56
CA GLY A 155 5.52 -16.87 -0.52
C GLY A 155 6.72 -16.93 -1.47
N GLY A 156 6.95 -15.86 -2.23
CA GLY A 156 8.02 -15.75 -3.21
C GLY A 156 9.38 -15.38 -2.63
N ASP A 157 10.34 -15.12 -3.53
CA ASP A 157 11.69 -14.73 -3.15
C ASP A 157 11.73 -13.28 -2.63
N LYS A 158 12.73 -12.99 -1.79
CA LYS A 158 13.02 -11.62 -1.38
C LYS A 158 13.78 -10.88 -2.48
N PHE A 159 13.27 -9.70 -2.84
CA PHE A 159 13.91 -8.80 -3.80
C PHE A 159 14.33 -7.49 -3.12
N PRO A 160 15.58 -7.04 -3.31
CA PRO A 160 16.04 -5.78 -2.78
C PRO A 160 15.35 -4.62 -3.50
N VAL A 161 14.98 -3.58 -2.74
CA VAL A 161 14.41 -2.34 -3.21
C VAL A 161 15.11 -1.15 -2.57
N GLU A 162 15.13 -0.03 -3.28
CA GLU A 162 15.37 1.29 -2.69
C GLU A 162 14.02 1.95 -2.40
N VAL A 163 13.86 2.55 -1.23
CA VAL A 163 12.66 3.27 -0.85
C VAL A 163 12.97 4.74 -0.72
N LEU A 164 12.28 5.57 -1.52
CA LEU A 164 12.22 7.01 -1.33
C LEU A 164 11.08 7.35 -0.38
N SER A 165 11.40 7.99 0.75
CA SER A 165 10.41 8.57 1.67
C SER A 165 10.41 10.08 1.58
N SER A 166 9.25 10.65 1.24
CA SER A 166 9.09 12.09 1.03
C SER A 166 7.61 12.50 1.08
N SER A 167 7.31 13.61 1.74
CA SER A 167 5.99 14.24 1.67
C SER A 167 5.68 14.84 0.28
N GLU A 168 6.70 15.12 -0.54
CA GLU A 168 6.55 15.68 -1.89
C GLU A 168 6.09 14.64 -2.93
N LEU A 169 6.12 13.35 -2.59
CA LEU A 169 5.61 12.28 -3.45
C LEU A 169 4.13 12.47 -3.78
N CYS A 170 3.34 12.99 -2.84
CA CYS A 170 1.91 13.23 -3.01
C CYS A 170 1.59 14.12 -4.23
N GLU A 171 2.46 15.07 -4.55
CA GLU A 171 2.29 15.98 -5.69
C GLU A 171 2.85 15.41 -7.00
N SER A 172 3.64 14.35 -6.92
CA SER A 172 4.35 13.77 -8.06
C SER A 172 3.70 12.51 -8.63
N TRP A 173 2.76 11.90 -7.90
CA TRP A 173 2.15 10.62 -8.27
C TRP A 173 1.61 10.58 -9.70
N GLU A 174 0.85 11.59 -10.12
CA GLU A 174 0.29 11.67 -11.47
C GLU A 174 1.38 11.65 -12.56
N ARG A 175 2.52 12.31 -12.32
CA ARG A 175 3.65 12.32 -13.26
C ARG A 175 4.32 10.95 -13.34
N ILE A 176 4.49 10.26 -12.20
CA ILE A 176 5.10 8.94 -12.14
C ILE A 176 4.17 7.91 -12.78
N ASP A 177 2.86 7.96 -12.48
CA ASP A 177 1.83 7.10 -13.08
C ASP A 177 1.80 7.24 -14.61
N ARG A 178 1.87 8.47 -15.14
CA ARG A 178 1.96 8.70 -16.60
C ARG A 178 3.23 8.12 -17.22
N PHE A 179 4.35 8.13 -16.50
CA PHE A 179 5.60 7.57 -16.99
C PHE A 179 5.55 6.04 -17.04
N GLU A 180 5.06 5.40 -15.97
CA GLU A 180 4.92 3.93 -15.90
C GLU A 180 3.85 3.42 -16.86
N GLY A 181 2.78 4.21 -17.03
CA GLY A 181 1.72 3.97 -18.00
C GLY A 181 0.89 2.73 -17.68
N ILE A 182 0.15 2.24 -18.67
CA ILE A 182 -0.82 1.13 -18.51
C ILE A 182 -0.18 -0.22 -18.13
N TRP A 183 1.15 -0.34 -18.27
CA TRP A 183 1.89 -1.58 -18.07
C TRP A 183 2.11 -1.91 -16.60
N TYR A 184 2.08 -0.89 -15.75
CA TYR A 184 2.25 -1.04 -14.31
C TYR A 184 1.09 -0.39 -13.56
N HIS A 185 0.78 -0.93 -12.38
CA HIS A 185 -0.21 -0.39 -11.47
C HIS A 185 0.42 -0.18 -10.09
N ARG A 186 0.04 0.91 -9.42
CA ARG A 186 0.59 1.27 -8.11
C ARG A 186 -0.11 0.52 -6.98
N ASN A 187 0.61 -0.41 -6.37
CA ASN A 187 0.14 -1.19 -5.23
C ASN A 187 0.81 -0.74 -3.94
N LEU A 188 0.09 -0.85 -2.83
CA LEU A 188 0.68 -0.92 -1.50
C LEU A 188 1.41 -2.26 -1.32
N ILE A 189 2.55 -2.23 -0.63
CA ILE A 189 3.35 -3.41 -0.30
C ILE A 189 4.05 -3.24 1.05
N PRO A 190 4.16 -4.29 1.87
CA PRO A 190 5.08 -4.27 3.01
C PRO A 190 6.53 -4.32 2.54
N VAL A 191 7.35 -3.43 3.08
CA VAL A 191 8.81 -3.46 2.91
C VAL A 191 9.43 -3.97 4.20
N ASN A 192 10.29 -4.98 4.05
CA ASN A 192 10.96 -5.67 5.15
C ASN A 192 12.43 -5.25 5.26
N ASP A 193 13.00 -5.40 6.45
CA ASP A 193 14.45 -5.42 6.64
C ASP A 193 15.05 -6.80 6.25
N SER A 194 16.37 -6.94 6.42
CA SER A 194 17.06 -8.22 6.17
C SER A 194 16.63 -9.36 7.11
N ALA A 195 16.03 -9.04 8.25
CA ALA A 195 15.60 -9.97 9.30
C ALA A 195 14.10 -10.30 9.24
N ASP A 196 13.41 -9.94 8.14
CA ASP A 196 11.97 -10.15 7.92
C ASP A 196 11.02 -9.31 8.78
N ASN A 197 11.51 -8.24 9.41
CA ASN A 197 10.63 -7.31 10.11
C ASN A 197 10.07 -6.29 9.11
N ILE A 198 8.76 -6.07 9.15
CA ILE A 198 8.11 -5.03 8.34
C ILE A 198 8.53 -3.67 8.88
N LEU A 199 9.24 -2.90 8.04
CA LEU A 199 9.67 -1.54 8.35
C LEU A 199 8.52 -0.56 8.16
N PHE A 200 7.79 -0.69 7.06
CA PHE A 200 6.66 0.17 6.69
C PHE A 200 5.91 -0.40 5.48
N ILE A 201 4.74 0.18 5.21
CA ILE A 201 4.02 -0.02 3.96
C ILE A 201 4.40 1.10 2.99
N ALA A 202 4.68 0.75 1.74
CA ALA A 202 5.04 1.69 0.68
C ALA A 202 4.25 1.43 -0.60
N ASN A 203 4.24 2.40 -1.51
CA ASN A 203 3.77 2.17 -2.87
C ASN A 203 4.87 1.52 -3.72
N ILE A 204 4.50 0.63 -4.64
CA ILE A 204 5.38 -0.01 -5.63
C ILE A 204 4.62 -0.16 -6.95
N TYR A 205 5.32 -0.08 -8.08
CA TYR A 205 4.74 -0.36 -9.39
C TYR A 205 4.80 -1.85 -9.72
N CYS A 206 3.66 -2.52 -9.68
CA CYS A 206 3.51 -3.93 -9.99
C CYS A 206 3.04 -4.14 -11.43
N LYS A 207 3.18 -5.37 -11.93
CA LYS A 207 2.59 -5.80 -13.20
C LYS A 207 1.09 -5.45 -13.26
N SER A 208 0.67 -4.70 -14.29
CA SER A 208 -0.75 -4.45 -14.53
C SER A 208 -1.43 -5.68 -15.15
N GLY A 209 -2.67 -5.96 -14.73
CA GLY A 209 -3.52 -6.97 -15.34
C GLY A 209 -3.94 -6.63 -16.79
N MET A 210 -3.79 -5.37 -17.21
CA MET A 210 -4.13 -4.91 -18.56
C MET A 210 -3.18 -5.42 -19.66
N MET A 211 -2.04 -6.03 -19.29
CA MET A 211 -1.17 -6.71 -20.25
C MET A 211 -1.87 -7.84 -21.01
N TYR A 212 -2.95 -8.40 -20.46
CA TYR A 212 -3.76 -9.43 -21.13
C TYR A 212 -4.80 -8.83 -22.08
N ASN A 213 -4.45 -7.78 -22.83
CA ASN A 213 -5.27 -7.29 -23.94
C ASN A 213 -4.59 -7.58 -25.28
N PRO A 214 -4.91 -8.70 -25.96
CA PRO A 214 -4.32 -9.03 -27.26
C PRO A 214 -4.64 -8.00 -28.37
N GLY A 215 -5.51 -7.02 -28.10
CA GLY A 215 -5.84 -5.93 -29.02
C GLY A 215 -4.89 -4.72 -29.00
N LEU A 216 -3.90 -4.65 -28.08
CA LEU A 216 -2.93 -3.55 -28.01
C LEU A 216 -1.70 -3.75 -28.92
N LEU A 217 -1.63 -4.86 -29.64
CA LEU A 217 -0.55 -5.19 -30.60
C LEU A 217 -1.05 -5.30 -32.05
N GLN A 218 -2.22 -4.75 -32.38
CA GLN A 218 -2.73 -4.65 -33.75
C GLN A 218 -2.85 -3.21 -34.22
#